data_AF-A0A0F2Q173-F1
#
_entry.id   AF-A0A0F2Q173-F1
#
_cell.length_a   1.000
_cell.length_b   1.000
_cell.length_c   1.000
_cell.angle_alpha   90.00
_cell.angle_beta   90.00
_cell.angle_gamma   90.00
#
_symmetry.space_group_name_H-M   'P 1'
#
loop_
_entity.id
_entity.type
_entity.pdbx_description
1 polymer ?
#
loop_
_entity_poly.entity_id
_entity_poly.type
_entity_poly.pdbx_seq_one_letter_code
_entity_poly.pdbx_strand_id
1 'polypeptide(L)' 'MSTKKVITIASLVIIISLIVEALFVDHHGEFWWQELIGFDVIYGFLGCLVLILGAKTFGKEFLQRSEDYYAGGEEDHD' A
#
# COMPACT_ATOMS: atom_id res chain seq x y z
N MET A 1 12.02 2.13 17.91
CA MET A 1 10.61 2.12 18.39
C MET A 1 10.16 0.67 18.47
N SER A 2 9.67 0.19 19.61
CA SER A 2 9.25 -1.23 19.72
C SER A 2 8.06 -1.47 18.79
N THR A 3 8.06 -2.57 18.04
CA THR A 3 7.00 -2.94 17.09
C THR A 3 5.62 -2.89 17.73
N LYS A 4 5.53 -3.28 19.00
CA LYS A 4 4.31 -3.20 19.82
C LYS A 4 3.81 -1.76 19.95
N LYS A 5 4.71 -0.80 20.21
CA LYS A 5 4.38 0.63 20.32
C LYS A 5 3.88 1.20 18.99
N VAL A 6 4.49 0.79 17.87
CA VAL A 6 4.05 1.21 16.53
C VAL A 6 2.63 0.73 16.25
N ILE A 7 2.35 -0.55 16.50
CA ILE A 7 1.02 -1.14 16.30
C ILE A 7 -0.02 -0.45 17.20
N THR A 8 0.30 -0.23 18.48
CA THR A 8 -0.61 0.47 19.39
C THR A 8 -0.92 1.87 18.90
N ILE A 9 0.09 2.66 18.51
CA ILE A 9 -0.14 4.02 18.00
C ILE A 9 -0.97 4.02 16.72
N ALA A 10 -0.66 3.14 15.77
CA ALA A 10 -1.41 3.02 14.52
C ALA A 10 -2.88 2.65 14.77
N SER A 11 -3.14 1.68 15.66
CA SER A 11 -4.51 1.31 16.02
C SER A 11 -5.28 2.46 16.66
N LEU A 12 -4.61 3.27 17.50
CA LEU A 12 -5.22 4.38 18.20
C LEU A 12 -5.59 5.51 17.23
N VAL A 13 -4.73 5.80 16.25
CA VAL A 13 -5.02 6.77 15.18
C VAL A 13 -6.20 6.33 14.32
N ILE A 14 -6.29 5.04 13.98
CA ILE A 14 -7.43 4.50 13.21
C ILE A 14 -8.73 4.65 14.01
N ILE A 15 -8.75 4.26 15.28
CA ILE A 15 -9.93 4.37 16.14
C ILE A 15 -10.38 5.83 16.26
N ILE A 16 -9.45 6.77 16.48
CA ILE A 16 -9.77 8.20 16.55
C ILE A 16 -10.36 8.68 15.21
N SER A 17 -9.78 8.29 14.08
CA SER A 17 -10.29 8.70 12.76
C SER A 17 -11.72 8.21 12.55
N LEU A 18 -12.04 6.96 12.92
CA LEU A 18 -13.40 6.43 12.83
C LEU A 18 -14.38 7.16 13.75
N ILE A 19 -13.96 7.57 14.94
CA ILE A 19 -14.81 8.36 15.86
C ILE A 19 -15.08 9.73 15.27
N VAL A 20 -14.09 10.39 14.68
CA VAL A 20 -14.26 11.68 14.02
C VAL A 20 -15.22 11.55 12.83
N GLU A 21 -15.05 10.52 12.02
CA GLU A 21 -15.92 10.23 10.87
C GLU A 21 -17.38 10.03 11.34
N ALA A 22 -17.59 9.18 12.35
CA ALA A 22 -18.92 8.90 12.89
C ALA A 22 -19.64 10.11 13.50
N LEU A 23 -18.91 11.09 14.03
CA LEU A 23 -19.48 12.25 14.72
C LEU A 23 -19.65 13.49 13.84
N PHE A 24 -18.86 13.62 12.78
CA PHE A 24 -18.77 14.86 12.00
C PHE A 24 -19.10 14.69 10.50
N VAL A 25 -19.15 13.47 9.98
CA VAL A 25 -19.47 13.22 8.58
C VAL A 25 -20.96 12.89 8.45
N ASP A 26 -21.73 13.86 7.96
CA ASP A 26 -23.03 13.58 7.35
C ASP A 26 -22.76 12.91 6.00
N HIS A 27 -23.02 11.61 5.94
CA HIS A 27 -22.79 10.80 4.74
C HIS A 27 -23.86 11.12 3.69
N HIS A 28 -23.70 12.24 2.98
CA HIS A 28 -24.41 12.49 1.72
C HIS A 28 -23.77 11.69 0.59
N GLY A 29 -23.68 10.37 0.76
CA GLY A 29 -23.15 9.47 -0.25
C GLY A 29 -24.16 9.29 -1.37
N GLU A 30 -23.77 9.64 -2.60
CA GLU A 30 -24.51 9.25 -3.82
C GLU A 30 -24.62 7.71 -3.94
N PHE A 31 -23.72 6.98 -3.27
CA PHE A 31 -23.68 5.53 -3.26
C PHE A 31 -23.68 4.96 -1.83
N TRP A 32 -24.45 3.89 -1.63
CA TRP A 32 -24.62 3.14 -0.37
C TRP A 32 -23.32 2.68 0.32
N TRP A 33 -22.22 2.47 -0.40
CA TRP A 33 -20.94 2.06 0.21
C TRP A 33 -20.16 3.24 0.82
N GLN A 34 -20.46 4.47 0.41
CA GLN A 34 -19.86 5.67 1.00
C GLN A 34 -20.50 6.03 2.34
N GLU A 35 -21.66 5.46 2.66
CA GLU A 35 -22.34 5.63 3.95
C GLU A 35 -21.76 4.74 5.06
N LEU A 36 -20.85 3.84 4.70
CA LEU A 36 -20.18 2.94 5.64
C LEU A 36 -19.04 3.67 6.35
N ILE A 37 -19.20 3.90 7.65
CA ILE A 37 -18.15 4.43 8.52
C ILE A 37 -16.88 3.57 8.40
N GLY A 38 -15.78 4.21 8.03
CA GLY A 38 -14.47 3.57 7.87
C GLY A 38 -14.19 3.02 6.47
N PHE A 39 -15.07 3.26 5.50
CA PHE A 39 -14.84 2.91 4.10
C PHE A 39 -13.52 3.52 3.59
N ASP A 40 -13.26 4.79 3.89
CA ASP A 40 -12.07 5.50 3.41
C ASP A 40 -10.77 4.92 3.97
N VAL A 41 -10.77 4.50 5.24
CA VAL A 41 -9.61 3.85 5.87
C VAL A 41 -9.31 2.52 5.19
N ILE A 42 -10.34 1.70 4.94
CA ILE A 42 -10.21 0.41 4.26
C ILE A 42 -9.76 0.62 2.83
N TYR A 43 -10.37 1.57 2.12
CA TYR A 43 -10.06 1.87 0.73
C TYR A 43 -8.63 2.39 0.56
N GLY A 44 -8.19 3.30 1.42
CA GLY A 44 -6.81 3.79 1.43
C GLY A 44 -5.80 2.69 1.73
N PHE A 45 -6.10 1.81 2.69
CA PHE A 45 -5.23 0.68 3.02
C PHE A 45 -5.13 -0.34 1.88
N LEU A 46 -6.27 -0.73 1.30
CA LEU A 46 -6.32 -1.63 0.15
C LEU A 46 -5.65 -1.02 -1.07
N GLY A 47 -5.89 0.26 -1.35
CA GLY A 47 -5.23 0.98 -2.43
C GLY A 47 -3.71 0.97 -2.27
N CYS A 48 -3.21 1.21 -1.05
CA CYS A 48 -1.78 1.13 -0.76
C CYS A 48 -1.23 -0.29 -1.00
N LEU A 49 -1.93 -1.33 -0.53
CA LEU A 49 -1.54 -2.72 -0.79
C LEU A 49 -1.49 -3.03 -2.30
N VAL A 50 -2.52 -2.61 -3.05
CA VAL A 50 -2.59 -2.79 -4.51
C VAL A 50 -1.41 -2.11 -5.19
N LEU A 51 -1.04 -0.89 -4.78
CA LEU A 51 0.11 -0.17 -5.33
C LEU A 51 1.42 -0.89 -5.02
N ILE A 52 1.62 -1.36 -3.79
CA ILE A 52 2.84 -2.09 -3.41
C ILE A 52 2.96 -3.40 -4.21
N LEU A 53 1.88 -4.19 -4.26
CA LEU A 53 1.87 -5.47 -4.97
C LEU A 53 1.98 -5.29 -6.49
N GLY A 54 1.30 -4.27 -7.01
CA GLY A 54 1.37 -3.86 -8.41
C GLY A 54 2.80 -3.48 -8.77
N ALA A 55 3.41 -2.56 -8.03
CA ALA A 55 4.79 -2.12 -8.23
C ALA A 55 5.79 -3.28 -8.12
N LYS A 56 5.60 -4.20 -7.16
CA LYS A 56 6.47 -5.38 -7.01
C LYS A 56 6.38 -6.30 -8.22
N THR A 57 5.17 -6.56 -8.71
CA THR A 57 4.94 -7.43 -9.87
C THR A 57 5.48 -6.78 -11.15
N PHE A 58 5.18 -5.50 -11.35
CA PHE A 58 5.65 -4.74 -12.51
C PHE A 58 7.18 -4.60 -12.51
N GLY A 59 7.78 -4.32 -11.35
CA GLY A 59 9.23 -4.24 -11.20
C GLY A 59 9.93 -5.56 -11.50
N LYS A 60 9.37 -6.68 -11.02
CA LYS A 60 9.94 -8.02 -11.26
C LYS A 60 9.82 -8.46 -12.72
N GLU A 61 8.66 -8.28 -13.34
CA GLU A 61 8.40 -8.81 -14.68
C GLU A 61 8.90 -7.89 -15.80
N PHE A 62 8.80 -6.57 -15.61
CA PHE A 62 9.08 -5.60 -16.66
C PHE A 62 10.44 -4.89 -16.50
N LEU A 63 10.89 -4.69 -15.26
CA LEU A 63 12.07 -3.87 -14.99
C LEU A 63 13.33 -4.68 -14.63
N GLN A 64 13.19 -5.90 -14.08
CA GLN A 64 14.34 -6.77 -13.86
C GLN A 64 14.87 -7.28 -15.20
N ARG A 65 16.00 -6.70 -15.60
CA ARG A 65 16.78 -7.08 -16.77
C ARG A 65 17.54 -8.38 -16.48
N SER A 66 17.60 -9.28 -17.48
CA SER A 66 18.34 -10.53 -17.40
C SER A 66 19.80 -10.27 -17.01
N GLU A 67 20.31 -11.08 -16.08
CA GLU A 67 21.68 -10.99 -15.53
C GLU A 67 22.76 -11.23 -16.61
N ASP A 68 22.41 -11.82 -17.75
CA ASP A 68 23.37 -12.23 -18.80
C ASP A 68 23.90 -11.07 -19.65
N TYR A 69 23.41 -9.84 -19.47
CA TYR A 69 23.80 -8.69 -20.30
C TYR A 69 25.26 -8.25 -20.13
N TYR A 70 25.91 -8.59 -19.01
CA TYR A 70 27.34 -8.28 -18.76
C TYR A 70 28.26 -9.49 -18.84
N ALA A 71 27.73 -10.68 -19.13
CA ALA A 71 28.53 -11.91 -19.24
C ALA A 71 29.26 -12.06 -20.59
N GLY A 72 29.11 -11.11 -21.51
CA GLY A 72 29.81 -11.09 -22.80
C GLY A 72 30.98 -10.12 -22.80
N GLY A 73 32.16 -10.58 -22.38
CA GLY A 73 33.37 -9.74 -22.42
C GLY A 73 34.70 -10.40 -22.05
N GLU A 74 34.74 -11.70 -21.78
CA GLU A 74 35.99 -12.43 -21.57
C GLU A 74 36.12 -13.48 -22.69
N GLU A 75 36.40 -13.01 -23.91
CA GLU A 75 37.08 -13.86 -24.89
C GLU A 75 38.58 -13.63 -24.71
N ASP A 76 39.19 -14.61 -24.05
CA ASP A 76 40.62 -14.88 -24.01
C ASP A 76 41.25 -14.61 -25.37
N HIS A 77 42.24 -13.70 -25.39
CA HIS A 77 43.15 -13.55 -26.51
C HIS A 77 44.53 -13.98 -26.03
N ASP A 78 44.89 -15.19 -26.47
CA ASP A 78 46.20 -15.85 -26.34
C ASP A 78 47.38 -14.93 -26.73
#